data_AF-A0A3Q9K0T7-F1
#
_entry.id   AF-A0A3Q9K0T7-F1
#
_cell.length_a   1.000
_cell.length_b   1.000
_cell.length_c   1.000
_cell.angle_alpha   90.00
_cell.angle_beta   90.00
_cell.angle_gamma   90.00
#
_symmetry.space_group_name_H-M   'P 1'
#
loop_
_entity.id
_entity.type
_entity.pdbx_description
1 polymer ?
#
loop_
_entity_poly.entity_id
_entity_poly.type
_entity_poly.pdbx_seq_one_letter_code
_entity_poly.pdbx_strand_id
1 'polypeptide(L)'
;MIRIVTRTRLVALQQDADGARERAREVQGAADRAYAGHLRTVYDLTADAEASERTAEAARADAAIVREILERTETQLANALATVTEQAARIDALSGDLDAMAEAVVLLHYGKLHSLHPDEKAAKQHAASFGVDPDGWGTVPSDRPAVESAWRISPLSRWAVAVGGDAA
;
A
#
# COMPACT_ATOMS: atom_id res chain seq x y z
N MET A 1 -19.53 -96.56 22.21
CA MET A 1 -20.88 -95.99 21.96
C MET A 1 -20.85 -95.35 20.57
N ILE A 2 -21.42 -96.02 19.56
CA ILE A 2 -21.37 -95.58 18.16
C ILE A 2 -22.68 -94.85 17.85
N ARG A 3 -22.62 -93.55 17.55
CA ARG A 3 -23.78 -92.75 17.15
C ARG A 3 -24.12 -93.05 15.69
N ILE A 4 -25.23 -93.72 15.43
CA ILE A 4 -25.78 -93.87 14.08
C ILE A 4 -26.37 -92.51 13.68
N VAL A 5 -25.62 -91.74 12.90
CA VAL A 5 -26.11 -90.50 12.30
C VAL A 5 -26.93 -90.89 11.08
N THR A 6 -28.18 -90.45 11.03
CA THR A 6 -29.05 -90.70 9.88
C THR A 6 -28.57 -89.90 8.67
N ARG A 7 -28.73 -90.46 7.47
CA ARG A 7 -28.37 -89.81 6.20
C ARG A 7 -28.94 -88.38 6.10
N THR A 8 -30.15 -88.16 6.59
CA THR A 8 -30.82 -86.85 6.64
C THR A 8 -30.04 -85.81 7.43
N ARG A 9 -29.43 -86.19 8.57
CA ARG A 9 -28.67 -85.26 9.40
C ARG A 9 -27.34 -84.85 8.77
N LEU A 10 -26.68 -85.77 8.04
CA LEU A 10 -25.47 -85.42 7.28
C LEU A 10 -25.79 -84.43 6.14
N VAL A 11 -26.92 -84.63 5.46
CA VAL A 11 -27.38 -83.69 4.41
C VAL A 11 -27.66 -82.31 4.99
N ALA A 12 -28.35 -82.22 6.14
CA ALA A 12 -28.61 -80.95 6.80
C ALA A 12 -27.32 -80.22 7.22
N LEU A 13 -26.35 -80.94 7.82
CA LEU A 13 -25.07 -80.35 8.20
C LEU A 13 -24.26 -79.87 6.99
N GLN A 14 -24.32 -80.60 5.88
CA GLN A 14 -23.68 -80.19 4.63
C GLN A 14 -24.29 -78.90 4.09
N GLN A 15 -25.62 -78.80 4.08
CA GLN A 15 -26.33 -77.58 3.68
C GLN A 15 -25.99 -76.40 4.58
N ASP A 16 -25.94 -76.59 5.91
CA ASP A 16 -25.54 -75.55 6.85
C ASP A 16 -24.10 -75.10 6.63
N ALA A 17 -23.19 -76.04 6.37
CA ALA A 17 -21.79 -75.72 6.07
C ALA A 17 -21.65 -74.94 4.76
N ASP A 18 -22.40 -75.30 3.73
CA ASP A 18 -22.38 -74.60 2.45
C ASP A 18 -22.98 -73.20 2.59
N GLY A 19 -24.11 -73.04 3.30
CA GLY A 19 -24.68 -71.73 3.62
C GLY A 19 -23.77 -70.87 4.50
N ALA A 20 -23.03 -71.46 5.44
CA ALA A 20 -22.05 -70.73 6.24
C ALA A 20 -20.86 -70.24 5.40
N ARG A 21 -20.39 -71.05 4.44
CA ARG A 21 -19.31 -70.66 3.51
C ARG A 21 -19.76 -69.54 2.58
N GLU A 22 -20.99 -69.59 2.09
CA GLU A 22 -21.53 -68.54 1.23
C GLU A 22 -21.62 -67.21 1.98
N ARG A 23 -22.22 -67.20 3.18
CA ARG A 23 -22.25 -66.00 4.04
C ARG A 23 -20.87 -65.47 4.37
N ALA A 24 -19.89 -66.34 4.66
CA ALA A 24 -18.52 -65.92 4.93
C ALA A 24 -17.90 -65.19 3.73
N ARG A 25 -18.12 -65.69 2.51
CA ARG A 25 -17.65 -65.02 1.27
C ARG A 25 -18.34 -63.68 1.04
N GLU A 26 -19.64 -63.59 1.31
CA GLU A 26 -20.38 -62.34 1.19
C GLU A 26 -19.86 -61.28 2.16
N VAL A 27 -19.68 -61.66 3.43
CA VAL A 27 -19.15 -60.77 4.48
C VAL A 27 -17.73 -60.34 4.15
N GLN A 28 -16.86 -61.27 3.73
CA GLN A 28 -15.50 -60.96 3.29
C GLN A 28 -15.52 -59.97 2.11
N GLY A 29 -16.32 -60.25 1.08
CA GLY A 29 -16.41 -59.37 -0.08
C GLY A 29 -16.96 -57.98 0.26
N ALA A 30 -17.89 -57.88 1.21
CA ALA A 30 -18.38 -56.61 1.72
C ALA A 30 -17.29 -55.84 2.50
N ALA A 31 -16.54 -56.54 3.36
CA ALA A 31 -15.42 -55.97 4.10
C ALA A 31 -14.31 -55.47 3.17
N ASP A 32 -13.93 -56.27 2.17
CA ASP A 32 -12.90 -55.90 1.19
C ASP A 32 -13.31 -54.66 0.38
N ARG A 33 -14.58 -54.54 -0.01
CA ARG A 33 -15.11 -53.34 -0.68
C ARG A 33 -15.08 -52.12 0.23
N ALA A 34 -15.48 -52.27 1.50
CA ALA A 34 -15.45 -51.18 2.46
C ALA A 34 -14.00 -50.71 2.73
N TYR A 35 -13.07 -51.66 2.87
CA TYR A 35 -11.65 -51.37 3.06
C TYR A 35 -11.04 -50.70 1.83
N ALA A 36 -11.33 -51.18 0.62
CA ALA A 36 -10.88 -50.53 -0.61
C ALA A 36 -11.45 -49.11 -0.76
N GLY A 37 -12.71 -48.90 -0.37
CA GLY A 37 -13.31 -47.56 -0.31
C GLY A 37 -12.57 -46.65 0.67
N HIS A 38 -12.30 -47.14 1.88
CA HIS A 38 -11.55 -46.39 2.89
C HIS A 38 -10.15 -46.01 2.42
N LEU A 39 -9.41 -46.94 1.80
CA LEU A 39 -8.06 -46.67 1.28
C LEU A 39 -8.07 -45.56 0.22
N ARG A 40 -9.08 -45.54 -0.66
CA ARG A 40 -9.23 -44.45 -1.64
C ARG A 40 -9.50 -43.12 -0.95
N THR A 41 -10.43 -43.08 0.00
CA THR A 41 -10.71 -41.84 0.75
C THR A 41 -9.47 -41.33 1.47
N VAL A 42 -8.69 -42.21 2.11
CA VAL A 42 -7.45 -41.80 2.76
C VAL A 42 -6.45 -41.23 1.75
N TYR A 43 -6.29 -41.89 0.60
CA TYR A 43 -5.40 -41.41 -0.45
C TYR A 43 -5.81 -40.04 -1.00
N ASP A 44 -7.11 -39.86 -1.28
CA ASP A 44 -7.65 -38.60 -1.78
C ASP A 44 -7.46 -37.47 -0.75
N LEU A 45 -7.75 -37.73 0.54
CA LEU A 45 -7.53 -36.77 1.62
C LEU A 45 -6.06 -36.41 1.81
N THR A 46 -5.15 -37.38 1.67
CA THR A 46 -3.71 -37.12 1.73
C THR A 46 -3.26 -36.26 0.55
N ALA A 47 -3.72 -36.56 -0.66
CA ALA A 47 -3.39 -35.76 -1.84
C ALA A 47 -3.90 -34.31 -1.73
N ASP A 48 -5.12 -34.13 -1.22
CA ASP A 48 -5.70 -32.81 -0.98
C ASP A 48 -4.94 -32.04 0.11
N ALA A 49 -4.55 -32.72 1.20
CA ALA A 49 -3.75 -32.12 2.26
C ALA A 49 -2.38 -31.64 1.74
N GLU A 50 -1.67 -32.47 0.98
CA GLU A 50 -0.39 -32.11 0.37
C GLU A 50 -0.52 -30.95 -0.63
N ALA A 51 -1.60 -30.91 -1.41
CA ALA A 51 -1.87 -29.81 -2.33
C ALA A 51 -2.14 -28.50 -1.60
N SER A 52 -2.91 -28.56 -0.51
CA SER A 52 -3.18 -27.42 0.37
C SER A 52 -1.89 -26.92 1.04
N GLU A 53 -1.04 -27.81 1.54
CA GLU A 53 0.23 -27.44 2.15
C GLU A 53 1.16 -26.74 1.17
N ARG A 54 1.33 -27.29 -0.05
CA ARG A 54 2.11 -26.63 -1.12
C ARG A 54 1.58 -25.24 -1.46
N THR A 55 0.26 -25.07 -1.51
CA THR A 55 -0.37 -23.77 -1.78
C THR A 55 -0.11 -22.80 -0.63
N ALA A 56 -0.20 -23.26 0.62
CA ALA A 56 0.07 -22.44 1.79
C ALA A 56 1.55 -22.04 1.89
N GLU A 57 2.48 -22.92 1.53
CA GLU A 57 3.91 -22.61 1.46
C GLU A 57 4.21 -21.53 0.40
N ALA A 58 3.65 -21.67 -0.80
CA ALA A 58 3.78 -20.66 -1.85
C ALA A 58 3.23 -19.30 -1.38
N ALA A 59 2.03 -19.27 -0.80
CA ALA A 59 1.43 -18.05 -0.27
C ALA A 59 2.26 -17.40 0.85
N ARG A 60 2.91 -18.20 1.71
CA ARG A 60 3.83 -17.68 2.74
C ARG A 60 5.09 -17.08 2.14
N ALA A 61 5.65 -17.69 1.09
CA ALA A 61 6.80 -17.15 0.38
C ALA A 61 6.46 -15.80 -0.29
N ASP A 62 5.32 -15.74 -0.99
CA ASP A 62 4.84 -14.50 -1.62
C ASP A 62 4.60 -13.40 -0.57
N ALA A 63 3.98 -13.74 0.56
CA ALA A 63 3.75 -12.79 1.64
C ALA A 63 5.06 -12.24 2.25
N ALA A 64 6.11 -13.06 2.32
CA ALA A 64 7.43 -12.61 2.77
C ALA A 64 8.05 -11.61 1.79
N ILE A 65 7.97 -11.88 0.49
CA ILE A 65 8.45 -10.97 -0.56
C ILE A 65 7.71 -9.63 -0.51
N VAL A 66 6.37 -9.67 -0.41
CA VAL A 66 5.56 -8.44 -0.33
C VAL A 66 5.89 -7.63 0.91
N ARG A 67 6.15 -8.28 2.05
CA ARG A 67 6.56 -7.58 3.28
C ARG A 67 7.91 -6.90 3.13
N GLU A 68 8.90 -7.57 2.55
CA GLU A 68 10.22 -6.98 2.29
C GLU A 68 10.12 -5.76 1.35
N ILE A 69 9.32 -5.87 0.29
CA ILE A 69 9.08 -4.75 -0.62
C ILE A 69 8.43 -3.59 0.13
N LEU A 70 7.42 -3.86 0.95
CA LEU A 70 6.74 -2.83 1.74
C LEU A 70 7.72 -2.09 2.66
N GLU A 71 8.50 -2.82 3.47
CA GLU A 71 9.49 -2.25 4.38
C GLU A 71 10.53 -1.39 3.63
N ARG A 72 10.99 -1.86 2.47
CA ARG A 72 11.89 -1.09 1.61
C ARG A 72 11.23 0.18 1.09
N THR A 73 9.98 0.11 0.63
CA THR A 73 9.26 1.28 0.10
C THR A 73 8.95 2.30 1.19
N GLU A 74 8.62 1.87 2.40
CA GLU A 74 8.41 2.74 3.56
C GLU A 74 9.70 3.48 3.92
N THR A 75 10.84 2.78 3.92
CA THR A 75 12.15 3.40 4.14
C THR A 75 12.49 4.41 3.05
N GLN A 76 12.23 4.10 1.78
CA GLN A 76 12.45 5.01 0.66
C GLN A 76 11.57 6.25 0.74
N LEU A 77 10.29 6.08 1.12
CA LEU A 77 9.36 7.20 1.32
C LEU A 77 9.81 8.09 2.48
N ALA A 78 10.20 7.50 3.61
CA ALA A 78 10.71 8.27 4.76
C ALA A 78 11.95 9.09 4.37
N ASN A 79 12.89 8.48 3.63
CA ASN A 79 14.08 9.19 3.14
C ASN A 79 13.72 10.31 2.17
N ALA A 80 12.81 10.06 1.23
CA ALA A 80 12.36 11.08 0.28
C ALA A 80 11.68 12.25 0.98
N LEU A 81 10.82 11.98 1.96
CA LEU A 81 10.19 13.02 2.78
C LEU A 81 11.24 13.82 3.56
N ALA A 82 12.23 13.16 4.17
CA ALA A 82 13.33 13.84 4.86
C ALA A 82 14.11 14.77 3.90
N THR A 83 14.45 14.28 2.70
CA THR A 83 15.13 15.10 1.69
C THR A 83 14.29 16.30 1.25
N VAL A 84 12.98 16.11 1.02
CA VAL A 84 12.08 17.22 0.68
C VAL A 84 12.01 18.25 1.81
N THR A 85 11.93 17.80 3.07
CA THR A 85 11.93 18.73 4.21
C THR A 85 13.24 19.50 4.35
N GLU A 86 14.38 18.85 4.12
CA GLU A 86 15.69 19.50 4.13
C GLU A 86 15.81 20.52 3.00
N GLN A 87 15.37 20.15 1.79
CA GLN A 87 15.37 21.04 0.64
C GLN A 87 14.46 22.24 0.86
N ALA A 88 13.26 22.04 1.42
CA ALA A 88 12.35 23.13 1.78
C ALA A 88 13.00 24.09 2.78
N ALA A 89 13.59 23.57 3.86
CA ALA A 89 14.30 24.39 4.84
C ALA A 89 15.49 25.16 4.23
N ARG A 90 16.22 24.53 3.31
CA ARG A 90 17.32 25.17 2.58
C ARG A 90 16.83 26.29 1.65
N ILE A 91 15.73 26.06 0.94
CA ILE A 91 15.09 27.08 0.09
C ILE A 91 14.63 28.25 0.95
N ASP A 92 13.99 27.99 2.08
CA ASP A 92 13.53 29.03 2.99
C ASP A 92 14.71 29.87 3.54
N ALA A 93 15.79 29.21 3.95
CA ALA A 93 17.01 29.90 4.41
C ALA A 93 17.63 30.77 3.30
N LEU A 94 17.84 30.22 2.10
CA LEU A 94 18.38 30.96 0.97
C LEU A 94 17.46 32.12 0.53
N SER A 95 16.15 31.93 0.64
CA SER A 95 15.16 32.95 0.35
C SER A 95 15.25 34.10 1.35
N GLY A 96 15.38 33.79 2.65
CA GLY A 96 15.59 34.78 3.69
C GLY A 96 16.90 35.55 3.53
N ASP A 97 17.99 34.85 3.20
CA ASP A 97 19.29 35.48 2.92
C ASP A 97 19.20 36.43 1.72
N LEU A 98 18.52 36.02 0.63
CA LEU A 98 18.33 36.86 -0.55
C LEU A 98 17.53 38.13 -0.21
N ASP A 99 16.46 38.00 0.57
CA ASP A 99 15.65 39.15 0.98
C ASP A 99 16.45 40.11 1.89
N ALA A 100 17.29 39.57 2.78
CA ALA A 100 18.16 40.37 3.64
C ALA A 100 19.29 41.07 2.87
N MET A 101 19.83 40.44 1.81
CA MET A 101 20.90 41.01 0.99
C MET A 101 20.39 42.02 -0.04
N ALA A 102 19.24 41.75 -0.65
CA ALA A 102 18.74 42.59 -1.72
C ALA A 102 18.08 43.87 -1.19
N GLU A 103 17.45 43.81 0.00
CA GLU A 103 16.52 44.82 0.59
C GLU A 103 15.35 45.23 -0.33
N ALA A 104 15.39 44.81 -1.60
CA ALA A 104 14.48 45.14 -2.66
C ALA A 104 13.18 44.33 -2.55
N VAL A 105 12.09 44.99 -2.92
CA VAL A 105 10.74 44.45 -2.88
C VAL A 105 10.09 44.52 -4.24
N VAL A 106 9.19 43.57 -4.47
CA VAL A 106 8.38 43.49 -5.68
C VAL A 106 7.00 44.05 -5.40
N LEU A 107 6.58 45.02 -6.22
CA LEU A 107 5.24 45.55 -6.24
C LEU A 107 4.39 44.77 -7.24
N LEU A 108 3.25 44.26 -6.77
CA LEU A 108 2.28 43.49 -7.54
C LEU A 108 1.00 44.29 -7.73
N HIS A 109 0.43 44.19 -8.93
CA HIS A 109 -0.91 44.69 -9.25
C HIS A 109 -1.79 43.53 -9.74
N TYR A 110 -2.84 43.19 -8.98
CA TYR A 110 -3.67 41.98 -9.20
C TYR A 110 -2.85 40.70 -9.42
N GLY A 111 -1.85 40.47 -8.57
CA GLY A 111 -1.00 39.27 -8.61
C GLY A 111 0.03 39.23 -9.74
N LYS A 112 0.10 40.26 -10.61
CA LYS A 112 1.13 40.38 -11.65
C LYS A 112 2.26 41.28 -11.19
N LEU A 113 3.49 40.92 -11.57
CA LEU A 113 4.67 41.77 -11.40
C LEU A 113 4.44 43.12 -12.07
N HIS A 114 4.47 44.20 -11.28
CA HIS A 114 4.35 45.57 -11.77
C HIS A 114 5.73 46.23 -11.83
N SER A 115 6.45 46.27 -10.71
CA SER A 115 7.74 46.96 -10.60
C SER A 115 8.58 46.45 -9.42
N LEU A 116 9.89 46.68 -9.47
CA LEU A 116 10.86 46.34 -8.43
C LEU A 116 11.39 47.62 -7.79
N HIS A 117 11.48 47.64 -6.46
CA HIS A 117 11.85 48.82 -5.67
C HIS A 117 12.93 48.47 -4.65
N PRO A 118 13.80 49.42 -4.28
CA PRO A 118 14.89 49.18 -3.34
C PRO A 118 14.43 48.96 -1.90
N ASP A 119 13.25 49.44 -1.51
CA ASP A 119 12.65 49.23 -0.20
C ASP A 119 11.11 49.32 -0.25
N GLU A 120 10.45 48.93 0.85
CA GLU A 120 8.98 48.99 0.98
C GLU A 120 8.44 50.43 0.83
N LYS A 121 9.21 51.42 1.29
CA LYS A 121 8.81 52.83 1.27
C LYS A 121 8.72 53.36 -0.16
N ALA A 122 9.71 53.05 -1.00
CA ALA A 122 9.75 53.41 -2.41
C ALA A 122 8.62 52.71 -3.18
N ALA A 123 8.33 51.44 -2.86
CA ALA A 123 7.19 50.73 -3.46
C ALA A 123 5.85 51.37 -3.11
N LYS A 124 5.62 51.75 -1.84
CA LYS A 124 4.40 52.45 -1.41
C LYS A 124 4.27 53.83 -2.04
N GLN A 125 5.36 54.59 -2.12
CA GLN A 125 5.38 55.90 -2.79
C GLN A 125 5.06 55.76 -4.28
N HIS A 126 5.58 54.71 -4.94
CA HIS A 126 5.25 54.44 -6.33
C HIS A 126 3.79 54.07 -6.51
N ALA A 127 3.24 53.18 -5.68
CA ALA A 127 1.81 52.85 -5.71
C ALA A 127 0.92 54.08 -5.43
N ALA A 128 1.36 54.99 -4.56
CA ALA A 128 0.65 56.23 -4.28
C ALA A 128 0.55 57.16 -5.51
N SER A 129 1.53 57.11 -6.42
CA SER A 129 1.46 57.83 -7.70
C SER A 129 0.33 57.32 -8.62
N PHE A 130 -0.21 56.13 -8.36
CA PHE A 130 -1.38 55.57 -9.04
C PHE A 130 -2.69 55.73 -8.26
N GLY A 131 -2.70 56.58 -7.21
CA GLY A 131 -3.91 56.93 -6.46
C GLY A 131 -4.26 55.99 -5.32
N VAL A 132 -3.31 55.16 -4.86
CA VAL A 132 -3.48 54.29 -3.68
C VAL A 132 -3.04 55.04 -2.43
N ASP A 133 -3.84 54.99 -1.36
CA ASP A 133 -3.46 55.55 -0.06
C ASP A 133 -2.25 54.76 0.52
N PRO A 134 -1.08 55.40 0.76
CA PRO A 134 0.08 54.74 1.36
C PRO A 134 -0.18 54.17 2.76
N ASP A 135 -1.13 54.73 3.50
CA ASP A 135 -1.49 54.29 4.86
C ASP A 135 -2.62 53.23 4.85
N GLY A 136 -3.25 52.99 3.69
CA GLY A 136 -4.30 51.97 3.49
C GLY A 136 -3.77 50.54 3.31
N TRP A 137 -2.45 50.36 3.31
CA TRP A 137 -1.78 49.07 3.20
C TRP A 137 -1.85 48.33 4.54
N GLY A 138 -2.79 47.40 4.67
CA GLY A 138 -2.89 46.56 5.86
C GLY A 138 -1.55 45.88 6.17
N THR A 139 -1.07 46.05 7.41
CA THR A 139 0.17 45.43 7.93
C THR A 139 0.06 43.91 8.11
N VAL A 140 -1.11 43.34 7.85
CA VAL A 140 -1.41 41.93 7.99
C VAL A 140 -1.45 41.32 6.58
N PRO A 141 -0.80 40.18 6.31
CA PRO A 141 -1.03 39.44 5.09
C PRO A 141 -2.52 39.13 5.04
N SER A 142 -3.29 39.77 4.16
CA SER A 142 -4.68 39.35 3.97
C SER A 142 -4.64 37.92 3.44
N ASP A 143 -5.39 37.01 4.03
CA ASP A 143 -5.61 35.65 3.50
C ASP A 143 -6.27 35.65 2.11
N ARG A 144 -6.57 36.83 1.55
CA ARG A 144 -7.07 37.00 0.19
C ARG A 144 -5.99 36.62 -0.85
N PRO A 145 -6.37 35.86 -1.89
CA PRO A 145 -5.51 35.56 -3.02
C PRO A 145 -4.90 36.83 -3.63
N ALA A 146 -3.65 36.77 -4.08
CA ALA A 146 -2.95 37.93 -4.65
C ALA A 146 -3.65 38.52 -5.89
N VAL A 147 -4.50 37.74 -6.56
CA VAL A 147 -5.33 38.16 -7.70
C VAL A 147 -6.55 38.99 -7.29
N GLU A 148 -6.93 38.99 -6.02
CA GLU A 148 -8.05 39.77 -5.48
C GLU A 148 -7.58 41.07 -4.81
N SER A 149 -6.29 41.19 -4.53
CA SER A 149 -5.67 42.42 -4.00
C SER A 149 -5.21 43.29 -5.16
N ALA A 150 -5.77 44.50 -5.27
CA ALA A 150 -5.37 45.46 -6.29
C ALA A 150 -3.87 45.75 -6.23
N TRP A 151 -3.31 45.97 -5.03
CA TRP A 151 -1.88 46.18 -4.84
C TRP A 151 -1.34 45.34 -3.69
N ARG A 152 -0.15 44.75 -3.86
CA ARG A 152 0.53 43.94 -2.84
C ARG A 152 2.04 44.05 -2.98
N ILE A 153 2.75 44.10 -1.85
CA ILE A 153 4.21 44.02 -1.80
C ILE A 153 4.58 42.57 -1.49
N SER A 154 5.58 42.06 -2.20
CA SER A 154 6.16 40.74 -1.99
C SER A 154 7.67 40.86 -1.84
N PRO A 155 8.30 40.03 -1.01
CA PRO A 155 9.75 39.87 -1.03
C PRO A 155 10.22 39.42 -2.42
N LEU A 156 11.45 39.79 -2.77
CA LEU A 156 12.07 39.44 -4.04
C LEU A 156 12.27 37.92 -4.16
N SER A 157 12.58 37.24 -3.07
CA SER A 157 12.81 35.80 -3.02
C SER A 157 11.65 34.97 -3.57
N ARG A 158 10.41 35.42 -3.42
CA ARG A 158 9.22 34.74 -3.96
C ARG A 158 9.08 34.81 -5.48
N TRP A 159 9.86 35.69 -6.13
CA TRP A 159 9.85 35.92 -7.58
C TRP A 159 11.20 35.64 -8.23
N ALA A 160 12.25 35.48 -7.43
CA ALA A 160 13.52 34.97 -7.87
C ALA A 160 13.35 33.49 -8.25
N VAL A 161 12.91 33.24 -9.49
CA VAL A 161 13.06 31.91 -10.09
C VAL A 161 14.57 31.69 -10.19
N ALA A 162 15.09 30.70 -9.46
CA ALA A 162 16.43 30.23 -9.69
C ALA A 162 16.51 29.73 -11.14
N VAL A 163 17.01 30.58 -12.04
CA VAL A 163 17.54 30.12 -13.32
C VAL A 163 18.83 29.39 -12.96
N GLY A 164 18.68 28.14 -12.52
CA GLY A 164 19.79 27.22 -12.35
C GLY A 164 20.42 27.04 -13.72
N GLY A 165 21.53 27.74 -13.94
CA GLY A 165 22.36 27.51 -15.11
C GLY A 165 22.82 26.06 -15.11
N ASP A 166 22.56 25.38 -16.21
CA ASP A 166 23.40 24.29 -16.67
C ASP A 166 24.85 24.81 -16.71
N ALA A 167 25.60 24.53 -15.65
CA ALA A 167 27.04 24.50 -15.71
C ALA A 167 27.43 23.03 -15.90
N ALA A 168 27.94 22.77 -17.10
CA ALA A 168 28.46 21.51 -17.61
C ALA A 168 29.52 20.83 -16.71
#